data_AF-A0A9N9SPX8-F1
#
_entry.id   AF-A0A9N9SPX8-F1
#
_cell.length_a   1.000
_cell.length_b   1.000
_cell.length_c   1.000
_cell.angle_alpha   90.00
_cell.angle_beta   90.00
_cell.angle_gamma   90.00
#
_symmetry.space_group_name_H-M   'P 1'
#
loop_
_entity.id
_entity.type
_entity.pdbx_description
1 polymer ?
#
loop_
_entity_poly.entity_id
_entity_poly.type
_entity_poly.pdbx_seq_one_letter_code
_entity_poly.pdbx_strand_id
1 'polypeptide(L)'
;MYSLYKKECSENNQTPANFSIYRKVFSEEYNLGFYRPYKDECRICMALNSPQCDKTCMETEYLAHIAAHKNRARDEKRVSRQLAENSTGTILQCCNFDLQQILLVPNGPTNNTLFYKQSALGTK
;
A
#
# COMPACT_ATOMS: atom_id res chain seq x y z
N MET A 1 -4.32 2.49 -13.17
CA MET A 1 -5.40 3.24 -13.87
C MET A 1 -5.31 3.10 -15.38
N TYR A 2 -4.22 3.48 -16.06
CA TYR A 2 -4.13 3.33 -17.53
C TYR A 2 -4.35 1.88 -18.04
N SER A 3 -3.88 0.86 -17.30
CA SER A 3 -4.14 -0.55 -17.64
C SER A 3 -5.62 -0.91 -17.61
N LEU A 4 -6.39 -0.36 -16.67
CA LEU A 4 -7.83 -0.57 -16.56
C LEU A 4 -8.57 0.15 -17.70
N TYR A 5 -8.17 1.39 -18.01
CA TYR A 5 -8.68 2.13 -19.17
C TYR A 5 -8.49 1.32 -20.48
N LYS A 6 -7.30 0.75 -20.72
CA LYS A 6 -7.07 -0.10 -21.89
C LYS A 6 -7.98 -1.33 -21.92
N LYS A 7 -8.22 -1.95 -20.76
CA LYS A 7 -9.11 -3.11 -20.64
C LYS A 7 -10.56 -2.74 -20.99
N GLU A 8 -11.04 -1.63 -20.44
CA GLU A 8 -12.38 -1.08 -20.71
C GLU A 8 -12.56 -0.69 -22.18
N CYS A 9 -11.58 -0.02 -22.80
CA CYS A 9 -11.62 0.27 -24.23
C CYS A 9 -11.68 -1.02 -25.06
N SER A 10 -10.91 -2.04 -24.68
CA SER A 10 -10.94 -3.35 -25.36
C SER A 10 -12.30 -4.04 -25.22
N GLU A 11 -12.93 -3.96 -24.04
CA GLU A 11 -14.26 -4.54 -23.79
C GLU A 11 -15.36 -3.83 -24.57
N ASN A 12 -15.19 -2.52 -24.84
CA ASN A 12 -16.13 -1.70 -25.58
C ASN A 12 -15.80 -1.54 -27.09
N ASN A 13 -14.85 -2.31 -27.63
CA ASN A 13 -14.37 -2.21 -29.02
C ASN A 13 -13.89 -0.80 -29.43
N GLN A 14 -13.30 -0.06 -28.48
CA GLN A 14 -12.72 1.26 -28.69
C GLN A 14 -11.20 1.20 -28.76
N THR A 15 -10.59 2.07 -29.56
CA THR A 15 -9.13 2.21 -29.59
C THR A 15 -8.69 3.15 -28.46
N PRO A 16 -7.87 2.69 -27.50
CA PRO A 16 -7.41 3.55 -26.42
C PRO A 16 -6.43 4.60 -26.93
N ALA A 17 -6.54 5.81 -26.40
CA ALA A 17 -5.54 6.86 -26.61
C ALA A 17 -4.18 6.45 -25.99
N ASN A 18 -3.09 7.03 -26.48
CA ASN A 18 -1.77 6.79 -25.92
C ASN A 18 -1.65 7.31 -24.48
N PHE A 19 -0.65 6.80 -23.74
CA PHE A 19 -0.46 7.15 -22.33
C PHE A 19 -0.22 8.64 -22.10
N SER A 20 0.46 9.32 -23.03
CA SER A 20 0.75 10.75 -22.91
C SER A 20 -0.52 11.59 -22.94
N ILE A 21 -1.43 11.29 -23.88
CA ILE A 21 -2.74 11.97 -23.98
C ILE A 21 -3.58 11.65 -22.75
N TYR A 22 -3.66 10.38 -22.36
CA TYR A 22 -4.36 9.95 -21.14
C TYR A 22 -3.86 10.73 -19.92
N ARG A 23 -2.54 10.79 -19.71
CA ARG A 23 -1.95 11.49 -18.57
C ARG A 23 -2.21 12.99 -18.62
N LYS A 24 -2.11 13.61 -19.80
CA LYS A 24 -2.37 15.04 -20.01
C LYS A 24 -3.78 15.40 -19.60
N VAL A 25 -4.79 14.70 -20.13
CA VAL A 25 -6.21 14.94 -19.82
C VAL A 25 -6.46 14.88 -18.32
N PHE A 26 -5.99 13.83 -17.64
CA PHE A 26 -6.21 13.69 -16.20
C PHE A 26 -5.46 14.75 -15.38
N SER A 27 -4.25 15.13 -15.78
CA SER A 27 -3.42 16.07 -15.02
C SER A 27 -3.80 17.53 -15.25
N GLU A 28 -4.21 17.91 -16.46
CA GLU A 28 -4.43 19.30 -16.86
C GLU A 28 -5.91 19.68 -16.92
N GLU A 29 -6.77 18.80 -17.46
CA GLU A 29 -8.21 19.11 -17.60
C GLU A 29 -8.96 18.84 -16.29
N TYR A 30 -8.61 17.73 -15.62
CA TYR A 30 -9.26 17.32 -14.37
C TYR A 30 -8.44 17.66 -13.12
N ASN A 31 -7.21 18.19 -13.27
CA ASN A 31 -6.29 18.49 -12.17
C ASN A 31 -6.09 17.33 -11.18
N LEU A 32 -6.15 16.09 -11.68
CA LEU A 32 -5.92 14.88 -10.89
C LEU A 32 -4.42 14.57 -10.85
N GLY A 33 -3.83 14.81 -9.68
CA GLY A 33 -2.45 14.41 -9.42
C GLY A 33 -2.30 12.89 -9.42
N PHE A 34 -1.45 12.36 -10.30
CA PHE A 34 -0.97 10.98 -10.21
C PHE A 34 0.13 10.87 -9.15
N TYR A 35 -0.21 11.24 -7.92
CA TYR A 35 0.68 11.03 -6.79
C TYR A 35 0.72 9.54 -6.49
N ARG A 36 1.92 8.99 -6.35
CA ARG A 36 2.06 7.66 -5.77
C ARG A 36 1.98 7.87 -4.26
N PRO A 37 0.89 7.49 -3.58
CA PRO A 37 0.85 7.60 -2.13
C PRO A 37 2.11 6.93 -1.58
N TYR A 38 2.75 7.58 -0.60
CA TYR A 38 3.87 6.97 0.11
C TYR A 38 3.41 5.58 0.54
N LYS A 39 4.26 4.58 0.31
CA LYS A 39 3.97 3.26 0.85
C LYS A 39 4.05 3.38 2.36
N ASP A 40 3.11 2.78 3.05
CA ASP A 40 3.28 2.50 4.47
C ASP A 40 4.45 1.52 4.60
N GLU A 41 5.60 2.05 4.99
CA GLU A 41 6.80 1.28 5.26
C GLU A 41 6.92 1.08 6.76
N CYS A 42 7.14 -0.17 7.19
CA CYS A 42 7.42 -0.44 8.59
C CYS A 42 8.75 0.23 8.99
N ARG A 43 8.92 0.48 10.29
CA ARG A 43 10.12 1.17 10.83
C ARG A 43 11.43 0.49 10.42
N ILE A 44 11.43 -0.84 10.32
CA ILE A 44 12.60 -1.64 9.90
C ILE A 44 12.94 -1.37 8.42
N CYS A 45 11.95 -1.43 7.53
CA CYS A 45 12.14 -1.13 6.10
C CYS A 45 12.59 0.32 5.90
N MET A 46 11.99 1.26 6.64
CA MET A 46 12.35 2.68 6.57
C MET A 46 13.79 2.92 7.02
N ALA A 47 14.22 2.30 8.12
CA ALA A 47 15.59 2.41 8.63
C ALA A 47 16.62 1.92 7.61
N LEU A 48 16.37 0.80 6.92
CA LEU A 48 17.28 0.24 5.91
C LEU A 48 17.31 1.03 4.60
N ASN A 49 16.19 1.66 4.24
CA ASN A 49 16.11 2.55 3.09
C ASN A 49 16.78 3.91 3.37
N SER A 50 17.15 4.19 4.62
CA SER A 50 17.85 5.41 5.00
C SER A 50 19.29 5.43 4.44
N PRO A 51 19.74 6.55 3.85
CA PRO A 51 21.11 6.68 3.35
C PRO A 51 22.18 6.54 4.44
N GLN A 52 21.83 6.73 5.71
CA GLN A 52 22.73 6.65 6.86
C GLN A 52 22.83 5.24 7.46
N CYS A 53 22.11 4.25 6.93
CA CYS A 53 22.14 2.89 7.46
C CYS A 53 23.36 2.13 6.95
N ASP A 54 24.15 1.59 7.88
CA ASP A 54 25.15 0.56 7.56
C ASP A 54 24.42 -0.77 7.31
N LYS A 55 24.23 -1.10 6.04
CA LYS A 55 23.43 -2.25 5.62
C LYS A 55 24.04 -3.58 6.07
N THR A 56 25.35 -3.62 6.31
CA THR A 56 26.08 -4.85 6.64
C THR A 56 25.78 -5.33 8.06
N CYS A 57 25.44 -4.43 9.00
CA CYS A 57 25.12 -4.83 10.37
C CYS A 57 23.66 -5.29 10.57
N MET A 58 22.78 -5.01 9.60
CA MET A 58 21.33 -5.26 9.69
C MET A 58 20.82 -6.28 8.65
N GLU A 59 21.70 -6.85 7.84
CA GLU A 59 21.32 -7.75 6.74
C GLU A 59 20.61 -9.02 7.24
N THR A 60 21.12 -9.65 8.29
CA THR A 60 20.54 -10.87 8.86
C THR A 60 19.15 -10.61 9.46
N GLU A 61 19.01 -9.54 10.25
CA GLU A 61 17.73 -9.13 10.82
C GLU A 61 16.72 -8.72 9.74
N TYR A 62 17.18 -8.06 8.69
CA TYR A 62 16.34 -7.70 7.56
C TYR A 62 15.83 -8.91 6.78
N LEU A 63 16.72 -9.85 6.47
CA LEU A 63 16.35 -11.07 5.77
C LEU A 63 15.35 -11.88 6.59
N ALA A 64 15.56 -11.99 7.91
CA ALA A 64 14.60 -12.58 8.83
C ALA A 64 13.25 -11.84 8.80
N HIS A 65 13.25 -10.50 8.84
CA HIS A 65 12.05 -9.68 8.77
C HIS A 65 11.25 -9.91 7.47
N ILE A 66 11.93 -9.92 6.32
CA ILE A 66 11.31 -10.12 5.01
C ILE A 66 10.72 -11.54 4.91
N ALA A 67 11.46 -12.55 5.34
CA ALA A 67 11.01 -13.94 5.30
C ALA A 67 9.84 -14.19 6.25
N ALA A 68 9.97 -13.83 7.53
CA ALA A 68 9.04 -14.19 8.58
C ALA A 68 7.72 -13.41 8.53
N HIS A 69 7.75 -12.13 8.12
CA HIS A 69 6.56 -11.28 8.18
C HIS A 69 6.00 -10.98 6.79
N LYS A 70 6.84 -10.53 5.86
CA LYS A 70 6.38 -9.98 4.58
C LYS A 70 6.00 -11.08 3.60
N ASN A 71 6.87 -12.07 3.42
CA ASN A 71 6.62 -13.16 2.48
C ASN A 71 5.55 -14.09 2.99
N ARG A 72 5.62 -14.47 4.27
CA ARG A 72 4.60 -15.32 4.90
C ARG A 72 3.18 -14.76 4.78
N ALA A 73 2.95 -13.49 5.13
CA ALA A 73 1.61 -12.89 5.02
C ALA A 73 1.12 -12.84 3.57
N ARG A 74 2.01 -12.60 2.60
CA ARG A 74 1.69 -12.61 1.17
C ARG A 74 1.36 -14.02 0.68
N ASP A 75 2.09 -15.02 1.15
CA ASP A 75 1.88 -16.41 0.82
C ASP A 75 0.56 -16.92 1.38
N GLU A 76 0.26 -16.63 2.65
CA GLU A 76 -1.03 -16.97 3.27
C GLU A 76 -2.19 -16.32 2.50
N LYS A 77 -2.11 -15.01 2.19
CA LYS A 77 -3.12 -14.32 1.37
C LYS A 77 -3.27 -14.94 -0.01
N ARG A 78 -2.16 -15.35 -0.65
CA ARG A 78 -2.19 -15.99 -1.98
C ARG A 78 -2.88 -17.35 -1.91
N VAL A 79 -2.53 -18.18 -0.93
CA VAL A 79 -3.14 -19.50 -0.71
C VAL A 79 -4.64 -19.35 -0.43
N SER A 80 -5.03 -18.41 0.43
CA SER A 80 -6.43 -18.10 0.70
C SER A 80 -7.20 -17.68 -0.55
N ARG A 81 -6.60 -16.86 -1.41
CA ARG A 81 -7.20 -16.44 -2.68
C ARG A 81 -7.40 -17.62 -3.63
N GLN A 82 -6.39 -18.47 -3.77
CA GLN A 82 -6.47 -19.67 -4.60
C GLN A 82 -7.53 -20.65 -4.09
N LEU A 83 -7.65 -20.81 -2.77
CA LEU A 83 -8.66 -21.67 -2.18
C LEU A 83 -10.09 -21.16 -2.49
N ALA A 84 -10.31 -19.85 -2.41
CA ALA A 84 -11.59 -19.23 -2.75
C ALA A 84 -11.91 -19.30 -4.25
N GLU A 85 -10.89 -19.19 -5.11
CA GLU A 85 -11.07 -19.31 -6.57
C GLU A 85 -11.38 -20.75 -7.00
N ASN A 86 -10.80 -21.74 -6.33
CA ASN A 86 -10.93 -23.15 -6.68
C ASN A 86 -12.11 -23.86 -5.97
N SER A 87 -12.81 -23.19 -5.04
CA SER A 87 -13.92 -23.80 -4.31
C SER A 87 -15.13 -23.99 -5.23
N THR A 88 -15.32 -25.21 -5.73
CA THR A 88 -16.51 -25.58 -6.52
C THR A 88 -17.58 -26.13 -5.58
N GLY A 89 -18.76 -25.52 -5.55
CA GLY A 89 -19.93 -26.03 -4.81
C GLY A 89 -20.21 -25.38 -3.45
N THR A 90 -19.21 -24.77 -2.82
CA THR A 90 -19.37 -23.99 -1.57
C THR A 90 -18.77 -22.61 -1.76
N ILE A 91 -19.56 -21.56 -1.50
CA ILE A 91 -19.06 -20.18 -1.53
C ILE A 91 -18.12 -19.99 -0.35
N LEU A 92 -16.80 -20.02 -0.61
CA LEU A 92 -15.79 -19.76 0.40
C LEU A 92 -15.40 -18.27 0.36
N GLN A 93 -15.84 -17.52 1.37
CA GLN A 93 -15.41 -16.13 1.57
C GLN A 93 -14.22 -16.10 2.51
N CYS A 94 -13.10 -15.52 2.05
CA CYS A 94 -11.90 -15.33 2.86
C CYS A 94 -11.67 -13.85 3.15
N CYS A 95 -11.62 -13.50 4.44
CA CYS A 95 -11.29 -12.16 4.92
C CYS A 95 -9.90 -12.19 5.57
N ASN A 96 -8.96 -11.44 5.01
CA ASN A 96 -7.62 -11.27 5.57
C ASN A 96 -7.48 -9.84 6.10
N PHE A 97 -7.17 -9.71 7.39
CA PHE A 97 -6.94 -8.42 8.03
C PHE A 97 -5.46 -8.28 8.37
N ASP A 98 -4.87 -7.17 7.97
CA ASP A 98 -3.56 -6.78 8.48
C ASP A 98 -3.75 -6.18 9.87
N LEU A 99 -3.24 -6.88 10.89
CA LEU A 99 -3.31 -6.45 12.29
C LEU A 99 -2.02 -5.74 12.74
N GLN A 100 -1.11 -5.41 11.82
CA GLN A 100 0.02 -4.54 12.17
C GLN A 100 -0.49 -3.19 12.68
N GLN A 101 0.16 -2.76 13.75
CA GLN A 101 -0.24 -1.72 14.70
C GLN A 101 -1.00 -0.54 14.09
N ILE A 102 -2.11 -0.14 14.74
CA ILE A 102 -2.82 1.11 14.46
C ILE A 102 -1.82 2.26 14.57
N LEU A 103 -1.42 2.77 13.41
CA LEU A 103 -0.64 3.97 13.28
C LEU A 103 -1.52 5.14 13.76
N LEU A 104 -1.23 5.67 14.95
CA LEU A 104 -1.96 6.79 15.55
C LEU A 104 -1.90 7.99 14.59
N VAL A 105 -3.03 8.39 14.01
CA VAL A 105 -3.06 9.53 13.08
C VAL A 105 -3.18 10.80 13.93
N PRO A 106 -2.29 11.79 13.71
CA PRO A 106 -1.40 11.91 12.56
C PRO A 106 -0.04 11.26 12.82
N ASN A 107 0.52 10.66 11.77
CA ASN A 107 1.92 10.23 11.76
C ASN A 107 2.72 11.17 10.89
N GLY A 108 3.84 11.66 11.44
CA GLY A 108 4.82 12.41 10.67
C GLY A 108 5.82 11.47 10.01
N PRO A 109 6.42 11.86 8.87
CA PRO A 109 7.41 11.02 8.15
C PRO A 109 8.70 10.76 8.96
N THR A 110 8.93 11.46 10.07
CA THR A 110 10.18 11.39 10.85
C THR A 110 9.98 11.01 12.33
N ASN A 111 8.74 11.08 12.84
CA ASN A 111 8.43 10.78 14.25
C ASN A 111 7.03 10.14 14.37
N ASN A 112 7.00 8.97 15.02
CA ASN A 112 5.85 8.06 15.10
C ASN A 112 4.84 8.41 16.21
N THR A 113 4.92 9.62 16.75
CA THR A 113 4.09 10.10 17.86
C THR A 113 3.88 11.60 17.72
N LEU A 114 2.83 12.00 17.01
CA LEU A 114 2.30 13.36 17.11
C LEU A 114 1.27 13.38 18.24
N PHE A 115 1.69 13.83 19.42
CA PHE A 115 0.77 14.07 20.53
C PHE A 115 -0.01 15.35 20.25
N TYR A 116 -1.29 15.23 19.86
CA TYR A 116 -2.18 16.38 19.94
C TYR A 116 -2.47 16.69 21.42
N LYS A 117 -1.96 17.82 21.90
CA LYS A 117 -2.44 18.42 23.15
C LYS A 117 -3.91 18.81 22.91
N GLN A 118 -4.85 18.04 23.46
CA GLN A 118 -6.20 18.53 23.62
C GLN A 118 -6.15 19.62 24.69
N SER A 119 -6.19 20.88 24.27
CA SER A 119 -6.55 21.97 25.16
C SER A 119 -7.96 21.64 25.64
N ALA A 120 -8.11 21.23 26.91
CA ALA A 120 -9.42 21.20 27.54
C ALA A 120 -10.03 22.59 27.33
N LEU A 121 -11.08 22.66 26.50
CA LEU A 121 -11.87 23.86 26.31
C LEU A 121 -12.23 24.36 27.70
N GLY A 122 -11.77 25.56 28.02
CA GLY A 122 -11.98 26.18 29.31
C GLY A 122 -13.45 26.12 29.68
N THR A 123 -13.75 25.44 30.78
CA THR A 123 -14.98 25.63 31.53
C THR A 123 -14.95 27.06 32.05
N LYS A 124 -15.75 27.91 31.41
CA LYS A 124 -16.21 29.18 31.97
C LYS A 124 -17.04 28.94 33.22
#